data_AF-A0A7X8HGK6-F1
#
_entry.id   AF-A0A7X8HGK6-F1
#
_cell.length_a   1.000
_cell.length_b   1.000
_cell.length_c   1.000
_cell.angle_alpha   90.00
_cell.angle_beta   90.00
_cell.angle_gamma   90.00
#
_symmetry.space_group_name_H-M   'P 1'
#
loop_
_entity.id
_entity.type
_entity.pdbx_description
1 polymer ?
#
loop_
_entity_poly.entity_id
_entity_poly.type
_entity_poly.pdbx_seq_one_letter_code
_entity_poly.pdbx_strand_id
1 'polypeptide(L)' 'DEPTASLDKDRIAILSGLLNNLKNKKIGMLIISHNDDFIKNHGDRIIELKGGKIYE' A
#
# COMPACT_ATOMS: atom_id res chain seq x y z
N ASP A 1 -6.31 4.71 -2.73
CA ASP A 1 -5.83 4.66 -4.11
C ASP A 1 -4.68 5.64 -4.22
N GLU A 2 -3.52 5.19 -4.68
CA GLU A 2 -2.24 5.91 -4.72
C GLU A 2 -1.94 6.77 -3.48
N PRO A 3 -1.84 6.16 -2.26
CA PRO A 3 -1.82 6.92 -1.01
C PRO A 3 -0.51 7.71 -0.79
N THR A 4 0.55 7.42 -1.55
CA THR A 4 1.83 8.14 -1.51
C THR A 4 1.90 9.30 -2.50
N ALA A 5 0.87 9.52 -3.32
CA ALA A 5 0.88 10.57 -4.33
C ALA A 5 1.10 11.95 -3.68
N SER A 6 2.05 12.71 -4.21
CA SER A 6 2.39 14.07 -3.75
C SER A 6 2.86 14.16 -2.29
N LEU A 7 3.24 13.04 -1.66
CA LEU A 7 3.84 13.03 -0.32
C LEU A 7 5.36 13.06 -0.39
N ASP A 8 5.96 13.86 0.49
CA ASP A 8 7.39 13.78 0.78
C ASP A 8 7.71 12.53 1.63
N LYS A 9 9.01 12.25 1.82
CA LYS A 9 9.48 11.06 2.54
C LYS A 9 8.98 11.01 3.99
N ASP A 10 8.92 12.16 4.66
CA ASP A 10 8.50 12.23 6.07
C ASP A 10 7.01 11.92 6.22
N ARG A 11 6.18 12.44 5.30
CA ARG A 11 4.75 12.13 5.24
C ARG A 11 4.48 10.68 4.88
N ILE A 12 5.28 10.08 3.99
CA ILE A 12 5.20 8.65 3.68
C ILE A 12 5.49 7.82 4.93
N ALA A 13 6.49 8.20 5.73
CA ALA A 13 6.80 7.49 6.98
C ALA A 13 5.63 7.57 7.99
N ILE A 14 4.98 8.73 8.11
CA ILE A 14 3.78 8.89 8.96
C ILE A 14 2.64 8.00 8.46
N LEU A 15 2.36 8.02 7.15
CA LEU A 15 1.34 7.17 6.53
C LEU A 15 1.62 5.68 6.80
N SER A 16 2.86 5.25 6.60
CA SER A 16 3.29 3.87 6.91
C SER A 16 3.03 3.48 8.36
N GLY A 17 3.32 4.37 9.30
CA GLY A 17 3.00 4.17 10.72
C GLY A 17 1.50 3.96 10.97
N LEU A 18 0.65 4.75 10.31
CA LEU A 18 -0.81 4.62 10.41
C LEU A 18 -1.31 3.29 9.82
N LEU A 19 -0.84 2.91 8.64
CA LEU A 19 -1.21 1.64 8.01
C LEU A 19 -0.79 0.44 8.87
N ASN A 20 0.40 0.48 9.46
CA ASN A 20 0.87 -0.55 10.38
C ASN A 20 0.00 -0.64 11.65
N ASN A 21 -0.45 0.51 12.18
CA ASN A 21 -1.39 0.51 13.31
C ASN A 21 -2.72 -0.16 12.96
N LEU A 22 -3.27 0.12 11.77
CA LEU A 22 -4.51 -0.49 11.28
C LEU A 22 -4.34 -2.00 11.07
N LYS A 23 -3.23 -2.42 10.47
CA LYS A 23 -2.85 -3.83 10.32
C LYS A 23 -2.78 -4.56 11.67
N ASN A 24 -2.13 -3.95 12.67
CA ASN A 24 -2.04 -4.50 14.03
C ASN A 24 -3.42 -4.64 14.72
N LYS A 25 -4.38 -3.79 14.35
CA LYS A 25 -5.79 -3.90 14.79
C LYS A 25 -6.58 -4.95 13.99
N LYS A 26 -5.93 -5.72 13.11
CA LYS A 26 -6.55 -6.72 12.22
C LYS A 26 -7.60 -6.13 11.27
N ILE A 27 -7.40 -4.88 10.86
CA ILE A 27 -8.24 -4.23 9.87
C ILE A 27 -7.73 -4.62 8.48
N GLY A 28 -8.59 -5.24 7.68
CA GLY A 28 -8.29 -5.53 6.28
C GLY A 28 -8.23 -4.23 5.47
N MET A 29 -7.21 -4.10 4.62
CA MET A 29 -6.98 -2.90 3.81
C MET A 29 -6.76 -3.28 2.36
N LEU A 30 -7.36 -2.52 1.44
CA LEU A 30 -7.04 -2.56 0.01
C LEU A 30 -6.21 -1.32 -0.33
N ILE A 31 -5.00 -1.54 -0.79
CA ILE A 31 -4.07 -0.47 -1.21
C ILE A 31 -3.79 -0.67 -2.69
N ILE A 32 -3.96 0.41 -3.45
CA ILE A 32 -3.61 0.48 -4.86
C ILE A 32 -2.42 1.43 -4.94
N SER A 33 -1.31 0.97 -5.52
CA SER A 33 -0.17 1.81 -5.83
C SER A 33 0.66 1.23 -6.95
N HIS A 34 1.39 2.09 -7.67
CA HIS A 34 2.48 1.69 -8.57
C HIS A 34 3.87 1.74 -7.90
N ASN A 35 3.95 2.06 -6.60
CA ASN A 35 5.22 2.09 -5.86
C ASN A 35 5.54 0.71 -5.25
N ASP A 36 6.47 -0.01 -5.88
CA ASP A 36 6.86 -1.37 -5.48
C ASP A 36 7.36 -1.48 -4.04
N ASP A 37 8.17 -0.53 -3.58
CA ASP A 37 8.72 -0.55 -2.22
C ASP A 37 7.60 -0.37 -1.18
N PHE A 38 6.66 0.53 -1.46
CA PHE A 38 5.50 0.74 -0.60
C PHE A 38 4.62 -0.50 -0.54
N ILE A 39 4.36 -1.14 -1.68
CA ILE A 39 3.58 -2.37 -1.77
C ILE A 39 4.24 -3.49 -0.97
N LYS A 40 5.53 -3.74 -1.18
CA LYS A 40 6.28 -4.82 -0.49
C LYS A 40 6.33 -4.61 1.03
N ASN A 41 6.37 -3.36 1.48
CA ASN A 41 6.45 -3.04 2.91
C ASN A 41 5.13 -3.21 3.66
N HIS A 42 3.97 -3.12 3.00
CA HIS A 42 2.66 -3.11 3.67
C HIS A 42 1.73 -4.25 3.23
N GLY A 43 1.89 -4.77 2.02
CA GLY A 43 1.03 -5.79 1.44
C GLY A 43 1.29 -7.18 1.99
N ASP A 44 0.25 -7.86 2.45
CA ASP A 44 0.28 -9.29 2.79
C ASP A 44 0.06 -10.17 1.55
N ARG A 45 -0.72 -9.66 0.59
CA ARG A 45 -0.98 -10.26 -0.72
C ARG A 45 -0.82 -9.17 -1.77
N ILE A 46 -0.15 -9.50 -2.86
CA ILE A 46 0.06 -8.59 -3.99
C ILE A 46 -0.70 -9.16 -5.18
N ILE A 47 -1.47 -8.31 -5.85
CA ILE A 47 -2.23 -8.65 -7.05
C ILE A 47 -1.84 -7.65 -8.12
N GLU A 48 -1.31 -8.11 -9.25
CA GLU A 48 -0.99 -7.26 -10.38
C GLU A 48 -2.22 -7.15 -11.31
N LEU A 49 -2.61 -5.92 -11.66
CA LEU A 49 -3.66 -5.66 -12.63
C LEU A 49 -3.03 -5.12 -13.91
N LYS A 50 -3.14 -5.86 -15.01
CA LYS A 50 -2.54 -5.50 -16.30
C LYS A 50 -3.48 -5.80 -17.46
N GLY A 51 -3.78 -4.78 -18.25
CA GLY A 51 -4.67 -4.90 -19.42
C GLY A 51 -6.08 -5.39 -19.06
N GLY A 52 -6.62 -4.98 -17.90
CA GLY A 52 -7.93 -5.41 -17.41
C GLY A 52 -7.98 -6.86 -16.88
N LYS A 53 -6.82 -7.51 -16.73
CA LYS A 53 -6.70 -8.87 -16.18
C LYS A 53 -5.96 -8.85 -14.85
N ILE A 54 -6.27 -9.82 -14.00
CA ILE A 54 -5.66 -10.04 -12.69
C ILE A 54 -4.59 -11.13 -12.79
N TYR A 55 -3.44 -10.89 -12.15
CA TYR A 55 -2.34 -11.83 -11.98
C TYR A 55 -1.96 -11.87 -10.48
N GLU A 56 -1.72 -13.06 -9.94
CA GLU A 56 -1.33 -13.31 -8.54
C GLU A 56 0.08 -13.91 -8.46
#